data_AF-A0A1H7F1U3-F1
#
_entry.id   AF-A0A1H7F1U3-F1
#
_cell.length_a   1.000
_cell.length_b   1.000
_cell.length_c   1.000
_cell.angle_alpha   90.00
_cell.angle_beta   90.00
_cell.angle_gamma   90.00
#
_symmetry.space_group_name_H-M   'P 1'
#
loop_
_entity.id
_entity.type
_entity.pdbx_description
1 polymer ?
#
loop_
_entity_poly.entity_id
_entity_poly.type
_entity_poly.pdbx_seq_one_letter_code
_entity_poly.pdbx_strand_id
1 'polypeptide(L)' 'MTEFDATPRVGDALIIVDVQNDFCEGGKLALDDADAVVPVLNRWIAHARFLELPIFASRD' A
#
# COMPACT_ATOMS: atom_id res chain seq x y z
N MET A 1 -16.18 -12.22 11.15
CA MET A 1 -15.46 -11.21 10.36
C MET A 1 -16.21 -11.04 9.06
N THR A 2 -16.87 -9.92 8.86
CA THR A 2 -17.49 -9.60 7.56
C THR A 2 -16.39 -9.49 6.52
N GLU A 3 -16.49 -10.26 5.43
CA GLU A 3 -15.62 -10.12 4.27
C GLU A 3 -15.82 -8.72 3.70
N PHE A 4 -14.80 -7.88 3.81
CA PHE A 4 -14.75 -6.65 3.03
C PHE A 4 -14.49 -7.05 1.58
N ASP A 5 -15.41 -6.72 0.68
CA ASP A 5 -15.12 -6.68 -0.76
C ASP A 5 -14.11 -5.54 -0.97
N ALA A 6 -12.83 -5.87 -0.82
CA ALA A 6 -11.72 -4.96 -0.97
C ALA A 6 -11.37 -4.76 -2.46
N THR A 7 -12.36 -4.73 -3.34
CA THR A 7 -12.13 -4.44 -4.76
C THR A 7 -12.25 -2.94 -4.97
N PRO A 8 -11.17 -2.22 -5.36
CA PRO A 8 -11.25 -0.79 -5.62
C PRO A 8 -12.18 -0.51 -6.83
N ARG A 9 -12.92 0.58 -6.75
CA ARG A 9 -13.92 1.00 -7.73
C ARG A 9 -13.64 2.41 -8.23
N VAL A 10 -14.25 2.77 -9.35
CA VAL A 10 -14.22 4.14 -9.87
C VAL A 10 -14.76 5.09 -8.80
N GLY A 11 -13.98 6.10 -8.44
CA GLY A 11 -14.30 7.07 -7.38
C GLY A 11 -13.56 6.84 -6.06
N ASP A 12 -12.86 5.70 -5.91
CA ASP A 12 -12.00 5.45 -4.76
C ASP A 12 -10.63 6.15 -4.92
N ALA A 13 -9.82 6.10 -3.85
CA ALA A 13 -8.42 6.53 -3.86
C ALA A 13 -7.55 5.55 -3.05
N LEU A 14 -6.29 5.40 -3.46
CA LEU A 14 -5.28 4.63 -2.71
C LEU A 14 -4.41 5.59 -1.89
N ILE A 15 -4.36 5.38 -0.57
CA ILE A 15 -3.45 6.09 0.33
C ILE A 15 -2.41 5.10 0.85
N ILE A 16 -1.14 5.43 0.62
CA ILE A 16 0.02 4.64 1.05
C ILE A 16 0.65 5.38 2.22
N VAL A 17 0.71 4.73 3.38
CA VAL A 17 1.19 5.36 4.61
C VAL A 17 2.55 4.79 4.98
N ASP A 18 3.56 5.67 4.95
CA ASP A 18 4.89 5.48 5.53
C ASP A 18 5.60 4.16 5.14
N VAL A 19 5.37 3.70 3.90
CA VAL A 19 6.12 2.58 3.31
C VAL A 19 7.46 3.11 2.81
N GLN A 20 8.37 3.34 3.75
CA GLN A 20 9.72 3.89 3.54
C GLN A 20 10.77 2.84 3.87
N ASN A 21 11.93 2.90 3.21
CA ASN A 21 13.04 1.97 3.45
C ASN A 21 13.46 1.88 4.92
N ASP A 22 13.30 2.96 5.71
CA ASP A 22 13.64 2.97 7.13
C ASP A 22 12.73 2.03 7.96
N PHE A 23 11.52 1.70 7.48
CA PHE A 23 10.58 0.76 8.11
C PHE A 23 10.62 -0.65 7.48
N CYS A 24 11.26 -0.80 6.33
CA CYS A 24 11.47 -2.06 5.63
C CYS A 24 12.63 -2.87 6.23
N GLU A 25 12.79 -4.14 5.81
CA GLU A 25 13.85 -5.02 6.29
C GLU A 25 15.25 -4.39 6.07
N GLY A 26 16.08 -4.39 7.11
CA GLY A 26 17.39 -3.73 7.11
C GLY A 26 17.35 -2.19 7.32
N GLY A 27 16.15 -1.62 7.47
CA GLY A 27 15.93 -0.22 7.84
C GLY A 27 16.21 0.09 9.32
N LYS A 28 16.29 1.38 9.65
CA LYS A 28 16.59 1.85 11.02
C LYS A 28 15.49 1.53 12.03
N LEU A 29 14.25 1.40 11.56
CA LEU A 29 13.03 1.15 12.31
C LEU A 29 12.32 -0.10 11.76
N ALA A 30 13.08 -1.03 11.18
CA ALA A 30 12.56 -2.26 10.60
C ALA A 30 11.78 -3.07 11.65
N LEU A 31 10.63 -3.60 11.23
CA LEU A 31 9.90 -4.63 11.96
C LEU A 31 10.09 -5.98 11.29
N ASP A 32 9.90 -7.05 12.05
CA ASP A 32 9.86 -8.40 11.51
C ASP A 32 8.79 -8.49 10.40
N ASP A 33 9.16 -9.11 9.27
CA ASP A 33 8.32 -9.26 8.07
C ASP A 33 7.79 -7.94 7.46
N ALA A 34 8.41 -6.79 7.74
CA ALA A 34 7.97 -5.50 7.21
C ALA A 34 7.85 -5.46 5.68
N ASP A 35 8.69 -6.21 4.97
CA ASP A 35 8.69 -6.28 3.51
C ASP A 35 7.49 -7.06 2.94
N ALA A 36 6.76 -7.82 3.76
CA ALA A 36 5.58 -8.57 3.33
C ALA A 36 4.45 -7.66 2.80
N VAL A 37 4.46 -6.37 3.18
CA VAL A 37 3.49 -5.38 2.65
C VAL A 37 3.76 -5.03 1.18
N VAL A 38 5.02 -5.07 0.73
CA VAL A 38 5.43 -4.56 -0.58
C VAL A 38 4.74 -5.29 -1.74
N PRO A 39 4.69 -6.63 -1.78
CA PRO A 39 3.98 -7.35 -2.85
C PRO A 39 2.47 -7.06 -2.86
N VAL A 40 1.85 -6.86 -1.69
CA VAL A 40 0.42 -6.53 -1.57
C VAL A 40 0.18 -5.12 -2.11
N LEU A 41 0.97 -4.15 -1.64
CA LEU A 41 0.90 -2.77 -2.06
C LEU A 41 1.08 -2.61 -3.58
N ASN A 42 2.03 -3.33 -4.17
CA ASN A 42 2.25 -3.30 -5.62
C ASN A 42 1.01 -3.77 -6.42
N ARG A 43 0.26 -4.76 -5.90
CA ARG A 43 -1.01 -5.17 -6.53
C ARG A 43 -2.04 -4.06 -6.44
N TRP A 44 -2.17 -3.40 -5.30
CA TRP A 44 -3.11 -2.28 -5.13
C TRP A 44 -2.78 -1.09 -6.02
N ILE A 45 -1.49 -0.73 -6.12
CA ILE A 45 -1.01 0.30 -7.03
C ILE A 45 -1.37 -0.05 -8.48
N ALA A 46 -1.19 -1.31 -8.89
CA ALA A 46 -1.54 -1.75 -10.23
C ALA A 46 -3.04 -1.61 -10.53
N HIS A 47 -3.91 -2.00 -9.59
CA HIS A 47 -5.37 -1.86 -9.75
C HIS A 47 -5.79 -0.39 -9.77
N ALA A 48 -5.26 0.43 -8.87
CA ALA A 48 -5.54 1.86 -8.83
C ALA A 48 -5.12 2.53 -10.15
N ARG A 49 -3.94 2.20 -10.69
CA ARG A 49 -3.50 2.70 -12.00
C ARG A 49 -4.38 2.24 -13.14
N PHE A 50 -4.81 0.98 -13.14
CA PHE A 50 -5.71 0.44 -14.18
C PHE A 50 -7.05 1.16 -14.23
N LEU A 51 -7.58 1.55 -13.06
CA LEU A 51 -8.83 2.29 -12.90
C LEU A 51 -8.65 3.82 -12.92
N GLU A 52 -7.43 4.31 -13.19
CA GLU A 52 -7.07 5.73 -13.15
C GLU A 52 -7.43 6.44 -11.82
N LEU A 53 -7.35 5.70 -10.71
CA LEU A 53 -7.65 6.21 -9.37
C LEU A 53 -6.49 7.07 -8.84
N PRO A 54 -6.78 8.12 -8.04
CA PRO A 54 -5.77 8.86 -7.33
C PRO A 54 -4.95 7.97 -6.39
N ILE A 55 -3.62 8.16 -6.39
CA ILE A 55 -2.69 7.50 -5.49
C ILE A 55 -1.91 8.58 -4.73
N PHE A 56 -2.02 8.57 -3.40
CA PHE A 56 -1.30 9.46 -2.52
C PHE A 56 -0.38 8.64 -1.62
N ALA A 57 0.84 9.12 -1.39
CA ALA A 57 1.78 8.50 -0.47
C ALA A 57 2.23 9.55 0.55
N SER A 58 2.08 9.23 1.84
CA SER A 58 2.67 10.03 2.91
C SER A 58 4.13 9.67 3.13
N ARG A 59 4.83 10.58 3.79
CA ARG A 59 6.20 10.39 4.24
C ARG A 59 6.45 11.26 5.46
N ASP A 60 7.13 10.71 6.45
CA ASP A 60 7.77 11.49 7.53
C ASP A 60 9.14 12.05 7.13
#